data_AF-A0A8X6FRI2-F1
#
_entry.id   AF-A0A8X6FRI2-F1
#
_cell.length_a   1.000
_cell.length_b   1.000
_cell.length_c   1.000
_cell.angle_alpha   90.00
_cell.angle_beta   90.00
_cell.angle_gamma   90.00
#
_symmetry.space_group_name_H-M   'P 1'
#
loop_
_entity.id
_entity.type
_entity.pdbx_description
1 polymer ?
#
loop_
_entity_poly.entity_id
_entity_poly.type
_entity_poly.pdbx_seq_one_letter_code
_entity_poly.pdbx_strand_id
1 'polypeptide(L)'
;MADSQDSILDSVLHGNLTSVPEPPSRVVKIMVVSSKTDFEMERRYLHENVWPELQRHCASSGVDLEVLDVQLGNDLDSTYDPHAFEQQLMEIENCYQESLGCFLVCLIGNKYKPCPLPRCIEATEFDPIYEKAQEAGFDVSLLTQWYSLNANMVPPAYVVRSLNAKNTRFSLR
;
A
#
# COMPACT_ATOMS: atom_id res chain seq x y z
N MET A 1 -14.47 32.97 5.66
CA MET A 1 -13.11 32.42 5.50
C MET A 1 -12.02 33.37 5.99
N ALA A 2 -12.21 34.71 5.98
CA ALA A 2 -11.24 35.66 6.54
C ALA A 2 -11.12 35.58 8.08
N ASP A 3 -12.24 35.43 8.80
CA ASP A 3 -12.26 35.44 10.28
C ASP A 3 -11.42 34.33 10.95
N SER A 4 -11.16 33.20 10.27
CA SER A 4 -10.40 32.09 10.88
C SER A 4 -8.89 32.33 10.85
N GLN A 5 -8.38 33.03 9.82
CA GLN A 5 -6.93 33.24 9.67
C GLN A 5 -6.40 34.27 10.67
N ASP A 6 -7.17 35.32 10.96
CA ASP A 6 -6.79 36.35 11.93
C ASP A 6 -6.69 35.78 13.36
N SER A 7 -7.58 34.84 13.72
CA SER A 7 -7.53 34.17 15.04
C SER A 7 -6.29 33.27 15.23
N ILE A 8 -5.81 32.66 14.14
CA ILE A 8 -4.61 31.82 14.15
C ILE A 8 -3.37 32.71 14.27
N LEU A 9 -3.31 33.79 13.50
CA LEU A 9 -2.24 34.79 13.57
C LEU A 9 -2.12 35.39 14.97
N ASP A 10 -3.23 35.76 15.59
CA ASP A 10 -3.23 36.33 16.94
C ASP A 10 -2.73 35.31 17.97
N SER A 11 -3.16 34.04 17.86
CA SER A 11 -2.68 32.95 18.73
C SER A 11 -1.17 32.72 18.59
N VAL A 12 -0.63 32.79 17.37
CA VAL A 12 0.82 32.67 17.10
C VAL A 12 1.59 33.85 17.68
N LEU A 13 1.10 35.09 17.50
CA LEU A 13 1.73 36.30 18.02
C LEU A 13 1.77 36.31 19.57
N HIS A 14 0.78 35.67 20.21
CA HIS A 14 0.74 35.46 21.66
C HIS A 14 1.57 34.24 22.14
N GLY A 15 2.33 33.60 21.24
CA GLY A 15 3.25 32.51 21.58
C GLY A 15 2.61 31.12 21.65
N ASN A 16 1.36 30.97 21.22
CA ASN A 16 0.71 29.67 21.13
C ASN A 16 0.97 29.02 19.77
N LEU A 17 2.03 28.21 19.71
CA LEU A 17 2.41 27.45 18.51
C LEU A 17 1.67 26.10 18.38
N THR A 18 0.88 25.70 19.39
CA THR A 18 0.18 24.39 19.39
C THR A 18 -1.12 24.39 18.59
N SER A 19 -1.67 25.56 18.28
CA SER A 19 -2.92 25.75 17.54
C SER A 19 -2.71 26.10 16.06
N VAL A 20 -1.47 26.05 15.57
CA VAL A 20 -1.17 26.36 14.17
C VAL A 20 -1.48 25.13 13.32
N PRO A 21 -2.39 25.23 12.33
CA PRO A 21 -2.58 24.13 11.40
C PRO A 21 -1.28 23.87 10.63
N GLU A 22 -0.93 22.60 10.43
CA GLU A 22 0.22 22.24 9.62
C GLU A 22 0.11 22.89 8.23
N PRO A 23 1.22 23.40 7.67
CA PRO A 23 1.19 23.98 6.34
C PRO A 23 0.66 22.94 5.35
N PRO A 24 -0.23 23.31 4.41
CA PRO A 24 -0.76 22.36 3.46
C PRO A 24 0.38 21.73 2.67
N SER A 25 0.38 20.39 2.57
CA SER A 25 1.32 19.65 1.72
C SER A 25 1.33 20.26 0.33
N ARG A 26 2.51 20.56 -0.19
CA ARG A 26 2.69 21.05 -1.57
C ARG A 26 3.16 19.94 -2.50
N VAL A 27 2.85 18.69 -2.16
CA VAL A 27 3.28 17.51 -2.91
C VAL A 27 2.06 16.78 -3.43
N VAL A 28 2.07 16.44 -4.72
CA VAL A 28 1.17 15.46 -5.32
C VAL A 28 1.95 14.16 -5.42
N LYS A 29 1.64 13.21 -4.55
CA LYS A 29 2.28 11.90 -4.47
C LYS A 29 1.36 10.85 -5.07
N ILE A 30 1.73 10.29 -6.22
CA ILE A 30 0.90 9.36 -7.00
C ILE A 30 1.57 8.01 -7.03
N MET A 31 0.84 6.99 -6.54
CA MET A 31 1.22 5.60 -6.75
C MET A 31 0.57 5.06 -8.03
N VAL A 32 1.36 4.42 -8.88
CA VAL A 32 0.90 3.76 -10.11
C VAL A 32 0.86 2.26 -9.87
N VAL A 33 -0.34 1.67 -9.97
CA VAL A 33 -0.57 0.24 -9.82
C VAL A 33 -1.05 -0.35 -11.13
N SER A 34 -0.42 -1.42 -11.58
CA SER A 34 -0.82 -2.13 -12.80
C SER A 34 -0.43 -3.61 -12.78
N SER A 35 -1.00 -4.37 -13.71
CA SER A 35 -0.39 -5.62 -14.17
C SER A 35 0.91 -5.30 -14.92
N LYS A 36 2.03 -5.94 -14.54
CA LYS A 36 3.36 -5.68 -15.12
C LYS A 36 3.38 -5.89 -16.63
N THR A 37 2.77 -7.00 -17.06
CA THR A 37 2.82 -7.49 -18.44
C THR A 37 1.71 -6.96 -19.34
N ASP A 38 0.66 -6.35 -18.79
CA ASP A 38 -0.40 -5.75 -19.61
C ASP A 38 -0.07 -4.32 -20.02
N PHE A 39 0.62 -3.57 -19.15
CA PHE A 39 0.80 -2.12 -19.29
C PHE A 39 2.25 -1.68 -19.40
N GLU A 40 3.14 -2.55 -19.89
CA GLU A 40 4.57 -2.21 -20.01
C GLU A 40 4.79 -1.00 -20.93
N MET A 41 4.11 -0.99 -22.08
CA MET A 41 4.23 0.07 -23.08
C MET A 41 3.63 1.39 -22.59
N GLU A 42 2.46 1.32 -21.96
CA GLU A 42 1.74 2.46 -21.40
C GLU A 42 2.52 3.08 -20.24
N ARG A 43 3.03 2.25 -19.31
CA ARG A 43 3.87 2.75 -18.22
C ARG A 43 5.16 3.37 -18.74
N ARG A 44 5.81 2.77 -19.73
CA ARG A 44 6.99 3.37 -20.36
C ARG A 44 6.65 4.73 -20.97
N TYR A 45 5.54 4.84 -21.70
CA TYR A 45 5.08 6.11 -22.26
C TYR A 45 4.79 7.16 -21.17
N LEU A 46 4.16 6.74 -20.06
CA LEU A 46 3.92 7.60 -18.91
C LEU A 46 5.23 8.17 -18.34
N HIS A 47 6.23 7.33 -18.11
CA HIS A 47 7.55 7.77 -17.60
C HIS A 47 8.33 8.63 -18.59
N GLU A 48 8.27 8.33 -19.88
CA GLU A 48 9.05 9.05 -20.91
C GLU A 48 8.43 10.40 -21.28
N ASN A 49 7.10 10.54 -21.22
CA ASN A 49 6.39 11.68 -21.80
C ASN A 49 5.48 12.39 -20.78
N VAL A 50 4.61 11.64 -20.08
CA VAL A 50 3.52 12.21 -19.27
C VAL A 50 4.02 12.75 -17.93
N TRP A 51 4.76 11.95 -17.16
CA TRP A 51 5.27 12.38 -15.84
C TRP A 51 6.23 13.56 -15.95
N PRO A 52 7.17 13.63 -16.91
CA PRO A 52 8.02 14.81 -17.08
C PRO A 52 7.26 16.08 -17.47
N GLU A 53 6.17 15.97 -18.24
CA GLU A 53 5.31 17.11 -18.56
C GLU A 53 4.49 17.57 -17.36
N LEU A 54 3.86 16.63 -16.64
CA LEU A 54 3.09 16.92 -15.45
C LEU A 54 3.96 17.53 -14.35
N GLN A 55 5.17 17.02 -14.14
CA GLN A 55 6.11 17.56 -13.17
C GLN A 55 6.48 19.02 -13.47
N ARG A 56 6.71 19.37 -14.75
CA ARG A 56 6.95 20.77 -15.16
C ARG A 56 5.74 21.65 -14.90
N HIS A 57 4.53 21.15 -15.15
CA HIS A 57 3.30 21.88 -14.87
C HIS A 57 3.09 22.12 -13.37
N CYS A 58 3.22 21.07 -12.54
CA CYS A 58 3.13 21.18 -11.09
C CYS A 58 4.18 22.14 -10.52
N ALA A 59 5.44 22.04 -10.97
CA ALA A 59 6.53 22.90 -10.53
C ALA A 59 6.25 24.38 -10.83
N SER A 60 5.64 24.70 -11.98
CA SER A 60 5.25 26.08 -12.31
C SER A 60 4.20 26.68 -11.36
N SER A 61 3.46 25.82 -10.65
CA SER A 61 2.47 26.20 -9.63
C SER A 61 3.02 26.09 -8.20
N GLY A 62 4.31 25.78 -8.04
CA GLY A 62 4.94 25.58 -6.73
C GLY A 62 4.51 24.30 -6.01
N VAL A 63 4.10 23.28 -6.78
CA VAL A 63 3.71 21.95 -6.30
C VAL A 63 4.73 20.93 -6.81
N ASP A 64 5.22 20.08 -5.92
CA ASP A 64 6.10 18.98 -6.28
C ASP A 64 5.28 17.76 -6.70
N LEU A 65 5.73 17.05 -7.73
CA LEU A 65 5.14 15.79 -8.18
C LEU A 65 6.09 14.65 -7.83
N GLU A 66 5.59 13.68 -7.06
CA GLU A 66 6.27 12.43 -6.76
C GLU A 66 5.46 11.27 -7.34
N VAL A 67 6.10 10.44 -8.17
CA VAL A 67 5.44 9.28 -8.78
C VAL A 67 6.14 8.00 -8.36
N LEU A 68 5.38 7.10 -7.72
CA LEU A 68 5.83 5.78 -7.29
C LEU A 68 5.27 4.72 -8.23
N ASP A 69 6.11 4.13 -9.08
CA ASP A 69 5.73 2.98 -9.91
C ASP A 69 6.24 1.68 -9.27
N VAL A 70 5.31 0.90 -8.72
CA VAL A 70 5.59 -0.37 -8.01
C VAL A 70 6.32 -1.39 -8.88
N GLN A 71 6.14 -1.30 -10.19
CA GLN A 71 6.68 -2.27 -11.14
C GLN A 71 8.08 -1.87 -11.64
N LEU A 72 8.56 -0.67 -11.27
CA LEU A 72 9.90 -0.19 -11.60
C LEU A 72 10.89 -0.67 -10.53
N GLY A 73 11.81 -1.57 -10.91
CA GLY A 73 12.88 -2.06 -10.01
C GLY A 73 12.54 -3.30 -9.19
N ASN A 74 11.32 -3.86 -9.31
CA ASN A 74 10.97 -5.12 -8.66
C ASN A 74 10.71 -6.22 -9.70
N ASP A 75 11.50 -7.30 -9.64
CA ASP A 75 11.34 -8.44 -10.55
C ASP A 75 10.20 -9.37 -10.12
N LEU A 76 9.94 -9.43 -8.81
CA LEU A 76 8.92 -10.27 -8.22
C LEU A 76 7.61 -9.50 -8.01
N ASP A 77 6.50 -10.16 -8.34
CA ASP A 77 5.17 -9.62 -8.09
C ASP A 77 4.88 -9.67 -6.58
N SER A 78 4.62 -8.50 -5.99
CA SER A 78 4.34 -8.32 -4.56
C SER A 78 3.18 -9.18 -4.08
N THR A 79 2.25 -9.57 -4.97
CA THR A 79 1.12 -10.45 -4.63
C THR A 79 1.52 -11.85 -4.17
N TYR A 80 2.75 -12.32 -4.44
CA TYR A 80 3.24 -13.62 -3.97
C TYR A 80 3.87 -13.56 -2.57
N ASP A 81 4.21 -12.38 -2.06
CA ASP A 81 4.73 -12.21 -0.70
C ASP A 81 3.77 -11.36 0.13
N PRO A 82 3.08 -11.95 1.12
CA PRO A 82 2.17 -11.23 2.00
C PRO A 82 2.78 -9.99 2.67
N HIS A 83 4.08 -10.01 2.97
CA HIS A 83 4.76 -8.85 3.58
C HIS A 83 4.95 -7.74 2.56
N ALA A 84 5.42 -8.07 1.35
CA ALA A 84 5.57 -7.09 0.27
C ALA A 84 4.22 -6.50 -0.15
N PHE A 85 3.16 -7.31 -0.17
CA PHE A 85 1.82 -6.83 -0.45
C PHE A 85 1.29 -5.89 0.65
N GLU A 86 1.49 -6.21 1.93
CA GLU A 86 1.13 -5.32 3.04
C GLU A 86 1.88 -3.99 2.96
N GLN A 87 3.19 -4.01 2.66
CA GLN A 87 3.98 -2.81 2.44
C GLN A 87 3.45 -1.97 1.28
N GLN A 88 3.01 -2.62 0.20
CA GLN A 88 2.39 -1.91 -0.93
C GLN A 88 1.07 -1.24 -0.52
N LEU A 89 0.24 -1.89 0.29
CA LEU A 89 -1.00 -1.29 0.81
C LEU A 89 -0.70 -0.08 1.73
N MET A 90 0.28 -0.21 2.63
CA MET A 90 0.73 0.90 3.47
C MET A 90 1.23 2.08 2.62
N GLU A 91 1.90 1.85 1.50
CA GLU A 91 2.35 2.93 0.63
C GLU A 91 1.18 3.64 -0.07
N ILE A 92 0.10 2.92 -0.42
CA ILE A 92 -1.13 3.55 -0.93
C ILE A 92 -1.74 4.46 0.15
N GLU A 93 -1.77 3.99 1.40
CA GLU A 93 -2.27 4.79 2.53
C GLU A 93 -1.40 6.03 2.76
N ASN A 94 -0.07 5.90 2.70
CA ASN A 94 0.85 7.03 2.80
C ASN A 94 0.60 8.07 1.71
N CYS A 95 0.45 7.62 0.45
CA CYS A 95 0.12 8.52 -0.66
C CYS A 95 -1.22 9.23 -0.43
N TYR A 96 -2.22 8.53 0.13
CA TYR A 96 -3.51 9.13 0.46
C TYR A 96 -3.41 10.23 1.52
N GLN A 97 -2.57 10.05 2.54
CA GLN A 97 -2.37 11.05 3.60
C GLN A 97 -1.53 12.25 3.14
N GLU A 98 -0.51 12.02 2.32
CA GLU A 98 0.49 13.04 1.97
C GLU A 98 0.15 13.84 0.70
N SER A 99 -0.59 13.24 -0.24
CA SER A 99 -0.82 13.81 -1.57
C SER A 99 -1.89 14.91 -1.59
N LEU A 100 -1.60 16.00 -2.29
CA LEU A 100 -2.55 17.06 -2.62
C LEU A 100 -3.48 16.60 -3.76
N GLY A 101 -4.40 15.69 -3.45
CA GLY A 101 -5.48 15.28 -4.35
C GLY A 101 -5.32 13.87 -4.91
N CYS A 102 -4.93 13.74 -6.17
CA CYS A 102 -4.77 12.43 -6.79
C CYS A 102 -3.61 11.68 -6.13
N PHE A 103 -3.88 10.50 -5.57
CA PHE A 103 -2.88 9.69 -4.88
C PHE A 103 -2.66 8.30 -5.48
N LEU A 104 -3.59 7.83 -6.33
CA LEU A 104 -3.55 6.49 -6.91
C LEU A 104 -4.02 6.52 -8.36
N VAL A 105 -3.21 5.94 -9.25
CA VAL A 105 -3.57 5.64 -10.63
C VAL A 105 -3.51 4.13 -10.82
N CYS A 106 -4.66 3.52 -11.14
CA CYS A 106 -4.77 2.09 -11.37
C CYS A 106 -5.00 1.80 -12.86
N LEU A 107 -4.10 1.02 -13.48
CA LEU A 107 -4.25 0.53 -14.84
C LEU A 107 -4.80 -0.90 -14.79
N ILE A 108 -6.05 -1.06 -15.21
CA ILE A 108 -6.79 -2.32 -15.11
C ILE A 108 -6.86 -2.98 -16.49
N GLY A 109 -6.27 -4.17 -16.58
CA GLY A 109 -6.17 -4.96 -17.81
C GLY A 109 -6.98 -6.25 -17.74
N ASN A 110 -6.65 -7.19 -18.61
CA ASN A 110 -7.37 -8.46 -18.74
C ASN A 110 -6.73 -9.61 -17.94
N LYS A 111 -5.52 -9.43 -17.39
CA LYS A 111 -4.87 -10.45 -16.58
C LYS A 111 -5.19 -10.28 -15.09
N TYR A 112 -5.55 -11.39 -14.47
CA TYR A 112 -5.72 -11.48 -13.03
C TYR A 112 -4.42 -11.91 -12.37
N LYS A 113 -4.16 -11.36 -11.19
CA LYS A 113 -3.12 -11.82 -10.28
C LYS A 113 -3.72 -12.78 -9.25
N PRO A 114 -2.91 -13.67 -8.64
CA PRO A 114 -3.38 -14.44 -7.50
C PRO A 114 -3.88 -13.50 -6.39
N CYS A 115 -4.85 -13.99 -5.60
CA CYS A 115 -5.27 -13.29 -4.39
C CYS A 115 -4.12 -13.39 -3.37
N PRO A 116 -3.53 -12.26 -2.93
CA PRO A 116 -2.47 -12.28 -1.94
C PRO A 116 -3.00 -12.81 -0.61
N LEU A 117 -2.19 -13.61 0.07
CA LEU A 117 -2.56 -14.13 1.39
C LEU A 117 -2.51 -13.00 2.42
N PRO A 118 -3.52 -12.89 3.32
CA PRO A 118 -3.47 -11.93 4.41
C PRO A 118 -2.24 -12.17 5.32
N ARG A 119 -1.57 -11.10 5.75
CA ARG A 119 -0.44 -11.25 6.68
C ARG A 119 -0.89 -11.75 8.05
N CYS A 120 -2.04 -11.26 8.50
CA CYS A 120 -2.65 -11.58 9.79
C CYS A 120 -4.13 -11.86 9.58
N ILE A 121 -4.64 -12.87 10.29
CA ILE A 121 -6.06 -13.20 10.38
C ILE A 121 -6.38 -13.33 11.87
N GLU A 122 -7.40 -12.64 12.37
CA GLU A 122 -7.76 -12.73 13.79
C GLU A 122 -8.13 -14.18 14.16
N ALA A 123 -7.85 -14.61 15.39
CA ALA A 123 -8.16 -15.98 15.81
C ALA A 123 -9.66 -16.29 15.71
N THR A 124 -10.49 -15.29 16.00
CA THR A 124 -11.96 -15.32 15.85
C THR A 124 -12.43 -15.57 14.42
N GLU A 125 -11.60 -15.26 13.41
CA GLU A 125 -11.90 -15.50 11.99
C GLU A 125 -11.20 -16.77 11.47
N PHE A 126 -9.96 -17.00 11.90
CA PHE A 126 -9.15 -18.14 11.46
C PHE A 126 -9.70 -19.47 11.93
N ASP A 127 -10.12 -19.58 13.21
CA ASP A 127 -10.58 -20.84 13.78
C ASP A 127 -11.86 -21.35 13.06
N PRO A 128 -12.90 -20.51 12.79
CA PRO A 128 -14.03 -20.93 11.96
C PRO A 128 -13.65 -21.34 10.53
N ILE A 129 -12.70 -20.64 9.89
CA ILE A 129 -12.21 -21.01 8.55
C ILE A 129 -11.58 -22.40 8.60
N TYR A 130 -10.75 -22.66 9.60
CA TYR A 130 -10.09 -23.95 9.80
C TYR A 130 -11.10 -25.08 10.00
N GLU A 131 -12.06 -24.91 10.91
CA GLU A 131 -13.10 -25.90 11.19
C GLU A 131 -13.94 -26.20 9.95
N LYS A 132 -14.42 -25.17 9.26
CA LYS A 132 -15.26 -25.34 8.06
C LYS A 132 -14.48 -25.97 6.90
N ALA A 133 -13.20 -25.63 6.74
CA ALA A 133 -12.35 -26.27 5.74
C ALA A 133 -12.14 -27.75 6.05
N GLN A 134 -11.94 -28.10 7.33
CA GLN A 134 -11.80 -29.48 7.77
C GLN A 134 -13.10 -30.28 7.56
N GLU A 135 -14.25 -29.72 7.94
CA GLU A 135 -15.57 -30.33 7.73
C GLU A 135 -15.85 -30.59 6.23
N ALA A 136 -15.42 -29.67 5.36
CA ALA A 136 -15.55 -29.81 3.91
C ALA A 136 -14.53 -30.78 3.28
N GLY A 137 -13.61 -31.35 4.07
CA GLY A 137 -12.61 -32.33 3.61
C GLY A 137 -11.41 -31.73 2.90
N PHE A 138 -11.14 -30.42 3.07
CA PHE A 138 -9.93 -29.79 2.55
C PHE A 138 -8.69 -30.14 3.40
N ASP A 139 -7.52 -30.09 2.79
CA ASP A 139 -6.25 -30.26 3.49
C ASP A 139 -5.89 -29.00 4.31
N VAL A 140 -6.25 -29.03 5.60
CA VAL A 140 -5.97 -27.96 6.56
C VAL A 140 -4.52 -27.94 7.06
N SER A 141 -3.67 -28.88 6.63
CA SER A 141 -2.25 -28.88 6.99
C SER A 141 -1.51 -27.66 6.43
N LEU A 142 -1.95 -27.13 5.28
CA LEU A 142 -1.42 -25.90 4.70
C LEU A 142 -1.66 -24.69 5.61
N LEU A 143 -2.85 -24.58 6.21
CA LEU A 143 -3.17 -23.47 7.11
C LEU A 143 -2.23 -23.46 8.33
N THR A 144 -2.01 -24.61 8.97
CA THR A 144 -1.12 -24.72 10.14
C THR A 144 0.38 -24.70 9.79
N GLN A 145 0.72 -25.02 8.55
CA GLN A 145 2.07 -24.86 8.00
C GLN A 145 2.41 -23.38 7.83
N TRP A 146 1.50 -22.61 7.23
CA TRP A 146 1.75 -21.23 6.82
C TRP A 146 1.42 -20.21 7.89
N TYR A 147 0.46 -20.47 8.77
CA TYR A 147 0.09 -19.57 9.85
C TYR A 147 0.51 -20.09 11.22
N SER A 148 0.82 -19.17 12.13
CA SER A 148 1.06 -19.46 13.54
C SER A 148 0.35 -18.46 14.42
N LEU A 149 -0.33 -18.94 15.46
CA LEU A 149 -0.98 -18.11 16.45
C LEU A 149 0.07 -17.26 17.18
N ASN A 150 -0.16 -15.95 17.18
CA ASN A 150 0.54 -14.99 18.00
C ASN A 150 -0.40 -14.50 19.11
N ALA A 151 -0.30 -15.12 20.28
CA ALA A 151 -1.11 -14.76 21.45
C ALA A 151 -0.72 -13.41 22.09
N ASN A 152 0.39 -12.80 21.66
CA ASN A 152 0.81 -11.48 22.16
C ASN A 152 0.13 -10.33 21.42
N MET A 153 -0.53 -10.60 20.29
CA MET A 153 -1.36 -9.63 19.59
C MET A 153 -2.66 -9.41 20.36
N VAL A 154 -3.19 -8.19 20.33
CA VAL A 154 -4.47 -7.84 20.94
C VAL A 154 -5.37 -7.25 19.85
N PRO A 155 -6.37 -7.99 19.32
CA PRO A 155 -6.72 -9.37 19.68
C PRO A 155 -5.71 -10.42 19.18
N PRO A 156 -5.68 -11.64 19.76
CA PRO A 156 -4.84 -12.74 19.28
C PRO A 156 -5.10 -13.05 17.81
N ALA A 157 -4.05 -13.23 17.02
CA ALA A 157 -4.15 -13.41 15.58
C ALA A 157 -3.18 -14.47 15.07
N TYR A 158 -3.58 -15.17 14.01
CA TYR A 158 -2.73 -16.06 13.24
C TYR A 158 -1.94 -15.25 12.22
N VAL A 159 -0.61 -15.32 12.30
CA VAL A 159 0.31 -14.55 11.45
C VAL A 159 1.00 -15.50 10.48
N VAL A 160 1.12 -15.07 9.21
CA VAL A 160 1.83 -15.81 8.18
C VAL A 160 3.32 -15.93 8.52
N ARG A 161 3.88 -17.12 8.34
CA ARG A 161 5.31 -17.37 8.57
C ARG A 161 6.14 -16.80 7.42
N SER A 162 7.30 -16.23 7.75
CA SER A 162 8.24 -15.76 6.74
C SER A 162 8.67 -16.92 5.83
N LEU A 163 8.62 -16.67 4.51
CA LEU A 163 9.00 -17.61 3.45
C LEU A 163 10.43 -18.16 3.63
N ASN A 164 11.31 -17.37 4.25
CA ASN A 164 12.73 -17.69 4.46
C ASN A 164 12.98 -18.82 5.46
N ALA A 165 12.00 -19.18 6.30
CA ALA A 165 12.21 -20.17 7.35
C ALA A 165 12.15 -21.64 6.86
N LYS A 166 11.43 -21.94 5.76
CA LYS A 166 11.13 -23.34 5.38
C LYS A 166 10.99 -23.67 3.88
N ASN A 167 11.05 -22.71 2.96
CA ASN A 167 10.86 -23.02 1.52
C ASN A 167 12.16 -23.14 0.73
N THR A 168 12.81 -24.30 0.85
CA THR A 168 13.77 -24.77 -0.16
C THR A 168 13.10 -25.52 -1.32
N ARG A 169 11.77 -25.74 -1.28
CA ARG A 169 11.04 -26.59 -2.23
C ARG A 169 10.25 -25.87 -3.32
N PHE A 170 9.92 -24.60 -3.14
CA PHE A 170 9.28 -23.80 -4.17
C PHE A 170 10.27 -22.73 -4.60
N SER A 171 11.15 -23.08 -5.55
CA SER A 171 11.75 -22.04 -6.37
C SER A 171 10.61 -21.41 -7.15
N LEU A 172 10.24 -20.19 -6.77
CA LEU A 172 9.44 -19.32 -7.62
C LEU A 172 10.27 -19.10 -8.88
N ARG A 173 9.93 -19.82 -9.93
CA ARG A 173 10.44 -19.62 -11.29
C ARG A 173 9.67 -18.50 -11.97
#